data_AF-A0A2V8NF72-F1
#
_entry.id   AF-A0A2V8NF72-F1
#
_cell.length_a   1.000
_cell.length_b   1.000
_cell.length_c   1.000
_cell.angle_alpha   90.00
_cell.angle_beta   90.00
_cell.angle_gamma   90.00
#
_symmetry.space_group_name_H-M   'P 1'
#
loop_
_entity.id
_entity.type
_entity.pdbx_description
1 polymer ?
#
loop_
_entity_poly.entity_id
_entity_poly.type
_entity_poly.pdbx_seq_one_letter_code
_entity_poly.pdbx_strand_id
1 'polypeptide(L)'
;MVFKFSTLKKTLCTLAIGSALLLGATSVAQAQRHRHGPPPWAPAYGYRNNRPYGQLVSERVHRRNQLRRQLRENERLDRRDLNNRLRYERRVNGNNPDFRDERRQERESLRVQQREDRGAFRDNWKVQGRGNGRGRH
;
A
#
# COMPACT_ATOMS: atom_id res chain seq x y z
N MET A 1 -35.56 -14.55 -49.07
CA MET A 1 -34.38 -15.27 -48.54
C MET A 1 -34.71 -15.75 -47.12
N VAL A 2 -34.91 -17.06 -46.93
CA VAL A 2 -35.20 -17.63 -45.60
C VAL A 2 -33.88 -17.88 -44.89
N PHE A 3 -33.48 -16.97 -44.00
CA PHE A 3 -32.34 -17.19 -43.11
C PHE A 3 -32.71 -18.30 -42.13
N LYS A 4 -32.21 -19.51 -42.39
CA LYS A 4 -32.47 -20.70 -41.60
C LYS A 4 -31.90 -20.51 -40.20
N PHE A 5 -32.76 -20.39 -39.18
CA PHE A 5 -32.41 -20.37 -37.74
C PHE A 5 -31.41 -21.46 -37.30
N SER A 6 -31.25 -22.52 -38.10
CA SER A 6 -30.23 -23.57 -37.95
C SER A 6 -28.78 -23.06 -38.01
N THR A 7 -28.47 -22.11 -38.90
CA THR A 7 -27.09 -21.59 -39.01
C THR A 7 -26.71 -20.75 -37.81
N LEU A 8 -27.66 -20.00 -37.25
CA LEU A 8 -27.46 -19.13 -36.09
C LEU A 8 -27.17 -19.94 -34.80
N LYS A 9 -27.79 -21.12 -34.66
CA LYS A 9 -27.50 -22.03 -33.53
C LYS A 9 -26.10 -22.63 -33.64
N LYS A 10 -25.65 -22.95 -34.86
CA LYS A 10 -24.30 -23.48 -35.11
C LYS A 10 -23.21 -22.45 -34.81
N THR A 11 -23.42 -21.19 -35.20
CA THR A 11 -22.45 -20.12 -34.93
C THR A 11 -22.35 -19.76 -33.44
N LEU A 12 -23.47 -19.81 -32.70
CA LEU A 12 -23.45 -19.62 -31.25
C LEU A 12 -22.72 -20.74 -30.51
N CYS A 13 -22.91 -22.00 -30.91
CA CYS A 13 -22.18 -23.12 -30.32
C CYS A 13 -20.67 -23.06 -30.58
N THR A 14 -20.23 -22.67 -31.78
CA THR A 14 -18.80 -22.56 -32.09
C THR A 14 -18.14 -21.40 -31.34
N LEU A 15 -18.84 -20.28 -31.16
CA LEU A 15 -18.39 -19.16 -30.32
C LEU A 15 -18.29 -19.53 -28.84
N ALA A 16 -19.26 -20.28 -28.31
CA ALA A 16 -19.24 -20.75 -26.93
C ALA A 16 -18.09 -21.75 -26.66
N ILE A 17 -17.85 -22.67 -27.59
CA ILE A 17 -16.75 -23.65 -27.47
C ILE A 17 -15.39 -22.96 -27.63
N GLY A 18 -15.26 -22.03 -28.59
CA GLY A 18 -14.02 -21.27 -28.80
C GLY A 18 -13.66 -20.39 -27.59
N SER A 19 -14.65 -19.74 -26.97
CA SER A 19 -14.44 -18.94 -25.76
C SER A 19 -14.11 -19.81 -24.54
N ALA A 20 -14.76 -20.97 -24.37
CA ALA A 20 -14.46 -21.91 -23.29
C ALA A 20 -13.03 -22.50 -23.41
N LEU A 21 -12.54 -22.79 -24.62
CA LEU A 21 -11.18 -23.27 -24.83
C LEU A 21 -10.11 -22.21 -24.54
N LEU A 22 -10.36 -20.94 -24.89
CA LEU A 22 -9.45 -19.82 -24.60
C LEU A 22 -9.38 -19.49 -23.10
N LEU A 23 -10.52 -19.56 -22.40
CA LEU A 23 -10.60 -19.34 -20.95
C LEU A 23 -10.09 -20.54 -20.12
N GLY A 24 -10.27 -21.76 -20.62
CA GLY A 24 -9.77 -22.99 -19.98
C GLY A 24 -8.25 -23.14 -20.09
N ALA A 25 -7.64 -22.77 -21.22
CA ALA A 25 -6.19 -22.90 -21.42
C ALA A 25 -5.37 -21.97 -20.49
N THR A 26 -5.90 -20.80 -20.15
CA THR A 26 -5.21 -19.81 -19.30
C THR A 26 -5.25 -20.17 -17.81
N SER A 27 -6.34 -20.79 -17.35
CA SER A 27 -6.53 -21.16 -15.94
C SER A 27 -5.84 -22.46 -15.55
N VAL A 28 -5.77 -23.46 -16.44
CA VAL A 28 -5.10 -24.74 -16.15
C VAL A 28 -3.57 -24.59 -16.10
N ALA A 29 -2.99 -23.76 -16.97
CA ALA A 29 -1.55 -23.48 -16.98
C ALA A 29 -1.07 -22.70 -15.73
N GLN A 30 -1.93 -21.87 -15.14
CA GLN A 30 -1.61 -21.17 -13.88
C GLN A 30 -1.82 -22.05 -12.65
N ALA A 31 -2.81 -22.95 -12.64
CA ALA A 31 -3.09 -23.84 -11.52
C ALA A 31 -2.00 -24.90 -11.28
N GLN A 32 -1.27 -25.33 -12.32
CA GLN A 32 -0.18 -26.29 -12.17
C GLN A 32 1.09 -25.70 -11.53
N ARG A 33 1.30 -24.38 -11.62
CA ARG A 33 2.46 -23.71 -10.97
C ARG A 33 2.38 -23.69 -9.45
N HIS A 34 1.21 -23.96 -8.87
CA HIS A 34 1.00 -23.96 -7.42
C HIS A 34 1.06 -25.35 -6.78
N ARG A 35 1.23 -26.44 -7.55
CA ARG A 35 1.29 -27.82 -7.00
C ARG A 35 2.69 -28.36 -6.77
N HIS A 36 3.71 -27.74 -7.34
CA HIS A 36 5.09 -28.10 -7.04
C HIS A 36 5.59 -27.18 -5.92
N GLY A 37 5.87 -27.77 -4.76
CA GLY A 37 6.66 -27.10 -3.73
C GLY A 37 7.99 -26.59 -4.32
N PRO A 38 8.70 -25.70 -3.62
CA PRO A 38 9.93 -25.12 -4.13
C PRO A 38 10.91 -26.23 -4.58
N PRO A 39 11.58 -26.06 -5.74
CA PRO A 39 12.53 -27.06 -6.24
C PRO A 39 13.64 -27.34 -5.21
N PRO A 40 14.27 -28.53 -5.22
CA PRO A 40 15.17 -28.98 -4.15
C PRO A 40 16.44 -28.13 -3.99
N TRP A 41 16.80 -27.35 -5.01
CA TRP A 41 17.92 -26.40 -4.99
C TRP A 41 17.48 -24.95 -4.70
N ALA A 42 16.18 -24.67 -4.68
CA ALA A 42 15.69 -23.36 -4.29
C ALA A 42 15.67 -23.27 -2.75
N PRO A 43 16.18 -22.18 -2.16
CA PRO A 43 16.03 -21.94 -0.72
C PRO A 43 14.56 -22.09 -0.33
N ALA A 44 14.29 -22.94 0.66
CA ALA A 44 12.96 -23.28 1.15
C ALA A 44 12.27 -22.09 1.84
N TYR A 45 11.89 -21.07 1.08
CA TYR A 45 11.04 -19.99 1.54
C TYR A 45 9.59 -20.50 1.62
N GLY A 46 9.29 -21.28 2.66
CA GLY A 46 7.96 -21.84 2.86
C GLY A 46 7.77 -22.55 4.19
N TYR A 47 8.83 -23.07 4.79
CA TYR A 47 8.77 -23.57 6.16
C TYR A 47 8.90 -22.39 7.13
N ARG A 48 7.82 -22.11 7.87
CA ARG A 48 7.79 -21.23 9.03
C ARG A 48 8.78 -21.78 10.07
N ASN A 49 10.04 -21.41 9.92
CA ASN A 49 11.11 -21.81 10.84
C ASN A 49 10.83 -21.27 12.24
N ASN A 50 10.95 -22.13 13.24
CA ASN A 50 10.99 -21.75 14.65
C ASN A 50 12.29 -20.95 14.89
N ARG A 51 12.16 -19.61 14.84
CA ARG A 51 13.11 -18.54 15.24
C ARG A 51 14.63 -18.83 15.16
N PRO A 52 15.26 -18.55 14.00
CA PRO A 52 16.66 -18.13 13.91
C PRO A 52 16.74 -16.60 13.70
N TYR A 53 17.88 -15.99 14.03
CA TYR A 53 18.23 -14.55 14.05
C TYR A 53 17.51 -13.59 13.07
N GLY A 54 17.09 -14.04 11.88
CA GLY A 54 16.33 -13.25 10.89
C GLY A 54 14.92 -12.82 11.30
N GLN A 55 14.24 -13.54 12.22
CA GLN A 55 12.88 -13.15 12.66
C GLN A 55 12.87 -11.90 13.56
N LEU A 56 13.88 -11.71 14.42
CA LEU A 56 13.98 -10.52 15.27
C LEU A 56 14.28 -9.25 14.44
N VAL A 57 15.12 -9.39 13.41
CA VAL A 57 15.38 -8.32 12.44
C VAL A 57 14.11 -8.02 11.64
N SER A 58 13.37 -9.05 11.21
CA SER A 58 12.09 -8.90 10.51
C SER A 58 11.04 -8.19 11.36
N GLU A 59 10.87 -8.56 12.63
CA GLU A 59 9.90 -7.94 13.54
C GLU A 59 10.25 -6.47 13.84
N ARG A 60 11.53 -6.17 14.07
CA ARG A 60 12.00 -4.78 14.25
C ARG A 60 11.78 -3.93 12.99
N VAL A 61 12.09 -4.47 11.82
CA VAL A 61 11.83 -3.80 10.54
C VAL A 61 10.32 -3.63 10.31
N HIS A 62 9.52 -4.63 10.65
CA HIS A 62 8.07 -4.56 10.49
C HIS A 62 7.45 -3.51 11.42
N ARG A 63 7.88 -3.45 12.68
CA ARG A 63 7.46 -2.43 13.65
C ARG A 63 7.86 -1.03 13.20
N ARG A 64 9.09 -0.86 12.69
CA ARG A 64 9.51 0.40 12.07
C ARG A 64 8.58 0.80 10.92
N ASN A 65 8.25 -0.14 10.05
CA ASN A 65 7.38 0.12 8.91
C ASN A 65 5.94 0.45 9.33
N GLN A 66 5.41 -0.18 10.37
CA GLN A 66 4.10 0.17 10.96
C GLN A 66 4.11 1.61 11.48
N LEU A 67 5.11 2.00 12.27
CA LEU A 67 5.21 3.37 12.78
C LEU A 67 5.40 4.40 11.65
N ARG A 68 6.17 4.07 10.60
CA ARG A 68 6.28 4.93 9.40
C ARG A 68 4.95 5.08 8.68
N ARG A 69 4.10 4.04 8.66
CA ARG A 69 2.76 4.11 8.09
C ARG A 69 1.86 5.01 8.91
N GLN A 70 1.86 4.85 10.25
CA GLN A 70 1.12 5.73 11.16
C GLN A 70 1.54 7.20 11.02
N LEU A 71 2.85 7.48 10.97
CA LEU A 71 3.34 8.85 10.75
C LEU A 71 2.79 9.43 9.43
N ARG A 72 2.84 8.67 8.34
CA ARG A 72 2.29 9.12 7.04
C ARG A 72 0.78 9.32 7.07
N GLU A 73 0.07 8.50 7.83
CA GLU A 73 -1.38 8.63 8.01
C GLU A 73 -1.71 9.92 8.76
N ASN A 74 -1.00 10.21 9.85
CA ASN A 74 -1.13 11.47 10.58
C ASN A 74 -0.84 12.68 9.68
N GLU A 75 0.29 12.68 8.97
CA GLU A 75 0.62 13.76 8.02
C GLU A 75 -0.45 13.96 6.93
N ARG A 76 -1.13 12.88 6.53
CA ARG A 76 -2.23 12.92 5.57
C ARG A 76 -3.49 13.52 6.19
N LEU A 77 -3.81 13.16 7.44
CA LEU A 77 -4.94 13.71 8.18
C LEU A 77 -4.75 15.21 8.42
N ASP A 78 -3.57 15.65 8.85
CA ASP A 78 -3.29 17.07 9.09
C ASP A 78 -3.43 17.91 7.81
N ARG A 79 -2.95 17.39 6.68
CA ARG A 79 -3.14 18.04 5.37
C ARG A 79 -4.60 18.10 4.96
N ARG A 80 -5.38 17.05 5.28
CA ARG A 80 -6.81 17.03 4.99
C ARG A 80 -7.53 18.06 5.83
N ASP A 81 -7.18 18.16 7.11
CA ASP A 81 -7.78 19.11 8.05
C ASP A 81 -7.49 20.55 7.64
N LEU A 82 -6.21 20.87 7.36
CA LEU A 82 -5.82 22.18 6.83
C LEU A 82 -6.59 22.50 5.55
N ASN A 83 -6.67 21.56 4.59
CA ASN A 83 -7.41 21.81 3.35
C ASN A 83 -8.91 22.02 3.58
N ASN A 84 -9.52 21.32 4.54
CA ASN A 84 -10.91 21.52 4.89
C ASN A 84 -11.12 22.92 5.49
N ARG A 85 -10.22 23.35 6.39
CA ARG A 85 -10.26 24.69 6.97
C ARG A 85 -10.09 25.77 5.92
N LEU A 86 -9.07 25.66 5.06
CA LEU A 86 -8.84 26.61 3.96
C LEU A 86 -10.01 26.68 2.96
N ARG A 87 -10.71 25.56 2.72
CA ARG A 87 -11.92 25.54 1.90
C ARG A 87 -13.08 26.26 2.57
N TYR A 88 -13.25 26.03 3.87
CA TYR A 88 -14.27 26.70 4.67
C TYR A 88 -14.01 28.22 4.71
N GLU A 89 -12.80 28.64 5.05
CA GLU A 89 -12.40 30.06 5.03
C GLU A 89 -12.62 30.72 3.67
N ARG A 90 -12.31 30.03 2.56
CA ARG A 90 -12.59 30.56 1.22
C ARG A 90 -14.09 30.73 0.95
N ARG A 91 -14.95 29.88 1.52
CA ARG A 91 -16.41 30.04 1.40
C ARG A 91 -16.92 31.21 2.23
N VAL A 92 -16.37 31.43 3.42
CA VAL A 92 -16.82 32.49 4.34
C VAL A 92 -16.23 33.85 3.96
N ASN A 93 -14.91 33.91 3.75
CA ASN A 93 -14.15 35.15 3.55
C ASN A 93 -13.86 35.45 2.06
N GLY A 94 -14.28 34.57 1.14
CA GLY A 94 -14.03 34.73 -0.28
C GLY A 94 -12.55 34.73 -0.65
N ASN A 95 -12.20 35.48 -1.70
CA ASN A 95 -10.82 35.65 -2.16
C ASN A 95 -10.19 36.93 -1.58
N ASN A 96 -10.39 37.17 -0.28
CA ASN A 96 -9.80 38.32 0.40
C ASN A 96 -8.25 38.19 0.42
N PRO A 97 -7.50 39.22 -0.04
CA PRO A 97 -6.04 39.25 -0.04
C PRO A 97 -5.40 39.23 1.35
N ASP A 98 -6.05 39.78 2.38
CA ASP A 98 -5.50 39.86 3.75
C ASP A 98 -5.18 38.47 4.31
N PHE A 99 -6.01 37.48 3.98
CA PHE A 99 -5.83 36.09 4.38
C PHE A 99 -4.82 35.32 3.49
N ARG A 100 -4.19 35.93 2.47
CA ARG A 100 -3.19 35.19 1.65
C ARG A 100 -1.97 34.81 2.48
N ASP A 101 -1.46 35.74 3.27
CA ASP A 101 -0.25 35.52 4.05
C ASP A 101 -0.51 34.58 5.22
N GLU A 102 -1.66 34.69 5.88
CA GLU A 102 -2.08 33.73 6.91
C GLU A 102 -2.16 32.30 6.34
N ARG A 103 -2.87 32.10 5.22
CA ARG A 103 -2.97 30.78 4.57
C ARG A 103 -1.61 30.25 4.10
N ARG A 104 -0.66 31.13 3.81
CA ARG A 104 0.72 30.76 3.49
C ARG A 104 1.46 30.31 4.75
N GLN A 105 1.39 31.09 5.82
CA GLN A 105 1.99 30.77 7.11
C GLN A 105 1.48 29.44 7.65
N GLU A 106 0.19 29.15 7.54
CA GLU A 106 -0.40 27.88 7.99
C GLU A 106 0.11 26.67 7.20
N ARG A 107 0.38 26.84 5.90
CA ARG A 107 1.00 25.79 5.09
C ARG A 107 2.46 25.60 5.46
N GLU A 108 3.16 26.68 5.80
CA GLU A 108 4.54 26.62 6.24
C GLU A 108 4.68 26.01 7.63
N SER A 109 3.81 26.37 8.58
CA SER A 109 3.80 25.78 9.92
C SER A 109 3.55 24.29 9.86
N LEU A 110 2.57 23.83 9.06
CA LEU A 110 2.35 22.41 8.85
C LEU A 110 3.57 21.71 8.24
N ARG A 111 4.27 22.34 7.29
CA ARG A 111 5.50 21.77 6.71
C ARG A 111 6.63 21.67 7.73
N VAL A 112 6.78 22.66 8.60
CA VAL A 112 7.79 22.67 9.66
C VAL A 112 7.48 21.57 10.67
N GLN A 113 6.24 21.49 11.15
CA GLN A 113 5.78 20.44 12.06
C GLN A 113 6.03 19.04 11.48
N GLN A 114 5.68 18.80 10.21
CA GLN A 114 5.95 17.51 9.55
C GLN A 114 7.46 17.19 9.44
N ARG A 115 8.33 18.20 9.34
CA ARG A 115 9.78 17.98 9.38
C ARG A 115 10.25 17.61 10.78
N GLU A 116 9.73 18.29 11.79
CA GLU A 116 10.01 18.02 13.20
C GLU A 116 9.54 16.63 13.60
N ASP A 117 8.32 16.22 13.26
CA ASP A 117 7.79 14.90 13.55
C ASP A 117 8.62 13.78 12.89
N ARG A 118 9.09 14.00 11.66
CA ARG A 118 10.01 13.08 10.98
C ARG A 118 11.37 13.02 11.67
N GLY A 119 11.87 14.16 12.15
CA GLY A 119 13.10 14.27 12.93
C GLY A 119 12.98 13.49 14.24
N ALA A 120 11.94 13.78 15.02
CA ALA A 120 11.59 13.10 16.26
C ALA A 120 11.40 11.59 16.06
N PHE A 121 10.70 11.17 15.00
CA PHE A 121 10.57 9.76 14.65
C PHE A 121 11.94 9.10 14.39
N ARG A 122 12.82 9.78 13.65
CA ARG A 122 14.15 9.28 13.33
C ARG A 122 15.01 9.16 14.59
N ASP A 123 14.96 10.14 15.49
CA ASP A 123 15.80 10.18 16.68
C ASP A 123 15.28 9.21 17.75
N ASN A 124 13.96 9.12 17.97
CA ASN A 124 13.35 8.09 18.80
C ASN A 124 13.68 6.68 18.30
N TRP A 125 13.65 6.46 16.98
CA TRP A 125 14.04 5.16 16.41
C TRP A 125 15.54 4.86 16.58
N LYS A 126 16.42 5.87 16.54
CA LYS A 126 17.85 5.67 16.82
C LYS A 126 18.08 5.26 18.26
N VAL A 127 17.39 5.89 19.22
CA VAL A 127 17.54 5.61 20.66
C VAL A 127 16.91 4.26 21.02
N GLN A 128 15.64 4.04 20.69
CA GLN A 128 14.92 2.81 21.03
C GLN A 128 15.28 1.61 20.12
N GLY A 129 15.59 1.85 18.85
CA GLY A 129 15.92 0.80 17.89
C GLY A 129 17.34 0.24 18.00
N ARG A 130 18.26 0.96 18.69
CA ARG A 130 19.61 0.49 19.05
C ARG A 130 19.70 -0.08 20.48
N GLY A 131 18.77 0.27 21.38
CA GLY A 131 18.88 0.07 22.82
C GLY A 131 18.69 -1.36 23.37
N ASN A 132 18.00 -2.27 22.68
CA ASN A 132 17.74 -3.62 23.23
C ASN A 132 18.84 -4.66 22.95
N GLY A 133 20.09 -4.25 22.72
CA GLY A 133 21.21 -5.16 22.44
C GLY A 133 22.46 -4.97 23.30
N ARG A 134 22.51 -3.96 24.17
CA ARG A 134 23.68 -3.68 25.03
C ARG A 134 23.20 -3.10 26.35
N GLY A 135 22.84 -3.98 27.28
CA GLY A 135 22.39 -3.55 28.61
C GLY A 135 21.67 -4.62 29.40
N ARG A 136 22.28 -5.80 29.54
CA ARG A 136 22.06 -6.70 30.68
C ARG A 136 23.40 -7.36 31.00
N HIS A 137 24.21 -6.64 31.78
CA HIS A 137 25.10 -7.25 32.76
C HIS A 137 24.25 -7.68 33.95
#